data_AF-A0A167VKP1-F1
#
_entry.id   AF-A0A167VKP1-F1
#
_cell.length_a   1.000
_cell.length_b   1.000
_cell.length_c   1.000
_cell.angle_alpha   90.00
_cell.angle_beta   90.00
_cell.angle_gamma   90.00
#
_symmetry.space_group_name_H-M   'P 1'
#
loop_
_entity.id
_entity.type
_entity.pdbx_description
1 polymer ?
#
loop_
_entity_poly.entity_id
_entity_poly.type
_entity_poly.pdbx_seq_one_letter_code
_entity_poly.pdbx_strand_id
1 'polypeptide(L)'
;VSRLDLEISRLEAGLAEIRRKRDENQKYIVAHKALVSAIRRVPTEVIAEIFLQCLRGRPMISPHLAAICRRWRSIVFSSPRV
;
A
#
# COMPACT_ATOMS: atom_id res chain seq x y z
N VAL A 1 -15.05 16.99 -40.86
CA VAL A 1 -13.98 16.91 -39.85
C VAL A 1 -12.96 15.89 -40.33
N SER A 2 -11.67 16.23 -40.36
CA SER A 2 -10.65 15.38 -40.99
C SER A 2 -10.31 14.17 -40.10
N ARG A 3 -9.77 13.09 -40.69
CA ARG A 3 -9.35 11.89 -39.94
C ARG A 3 -8.33 12.23 -38.84
N LEU A 4 -7.50 13.25 -39.07
CA LEU A 4 -6.50 13.72 -38.11
C LEU A 4 -7.15 14.39 -36.91
N ASP A 5 -8.17 15.22 -37.12
CA ASP A 5 -8.90 15.87 -36.01
C ASP A 5 -9.57 14.85 -35.08
N LEU A 6 -10.08 13.76 -35.65
CA LEU A 6 -10.67 12.66 -34.88
C LEU A 6 -9.61 11.96 -34.02
N GLU A 7 -8.43 11.69 -34.58
CA GLU A 7 -7.35 11.03 -33.84
C GLU A 7 -6.75 11.96 -32.77
N ILE A 8 -6.63 13.26 -33.06
CA ILE A 8 -6.25 14.28 -32.06
C ILE A 8 -7.25 14.25 -30.90
N SER A 9 -8.55 14.33 -31.19
CA SER A 9 -9.61 14.33 -30.18
C SER A 9 -9.56 13.06 -29.31
N ARG A 10 -9.31 11.89 -29.94
CA ARG A 10 -9.19 10.62 -29.22
C ARG A 10 -7.97 10.59 -28.29
N LEU A 11 -6.82 11.07 -28.75
CA LEU A 11 -5.60 11.11 -27.94
C LEU A 11 -5.73 12.09 -26.78
N GLU A 12 -6.34 13.26 -27.00
CA GLU A 12 -6.61 14.23 -25.95
C GLU A 12 -7.54 13.67 -24.87
N ALA A 13 -8.60 12.96 -25.26
CA ALA A 13 -9.48 12.28 -24.31
C ALA A 13 -8.73 11.21 -23.49
N GLY A 14 -7.87 10.42 -24.13
CA GLY A 14 -7.02 9.43 -23.44
C GLY A 14 -6.04 10.08 -22.46
N LEU A 15 -5.43 11.20 -22.85
CA LEU A 15 -4.51 11.96 -22.01
C LEU A 15 -5.23 12.56 -20.80
N ALA A 16 -6.43 13.10 -20.99
CA ALA A 16 -7.26 13.64 -19.92
C ALA A 16 -7.61 12.55 -18.90
N GLU A 17 -7.99 11.36 -19.36
CA GLU A 17 -8.33 10.24 -18.48
C GLU A 17 -7.12 9.74 -17.68
N ILE A 18 -5.95 9.61 -18.32
CA ILE A 18 -4.72 9.21 -17.62
C ILE A 18 -4.30 10.27 -16.57
N ARG A 19 -4.44 11.56 -16.88
CA ARG A 19 -4.18 12.66 -15.93
C ARG A 19 -5.14 12.58 -14.73
N ARG A 20 -6.43 12.39 -14.98
CA ARG A 20 -7.44 12.22 -13.92
C ARG A 20 -7.06 11.06 -12.98
N LYS A 21 -6.72 9.89 -13.53
CA LYS A 21 -6.27 8.73 -12.72
C LYS A 21 -5.01 9.02 -11.91
N ARG A 22 -4.04 9.74 -12.49
CA ARG A 22 -2.83 10.15 -11.78
C ARG A 22 -3.18 11.03 -10.58
N ASP A 23 -4.05 12.02 -10.78
CA ASP A 23 -4.41 12.97 -9.73
C ASP A 23 -5.18 12.30 -8.59
N GLU A 24 -6.06 11.35 -8.91
CA GLU A 24 -6.75 10.51 -7.91
C GLU A 24 -5.77 9.66 -7.10
N ASN A 25 -4.84 8.98 -7.77
CA ASN A 25 -3.80 8.21 -7.09
C ASN A 25 -2.91 9.11 -6.23
N GLN A 26 -2.58 10.31 -6.70
CA GLN A 26 -1.76 11.25 -5.95
C GLN A 26 -2.49 11.72 -4.68
N LYS A 27 -3.79 12.04 -4.78
CA LYS A 27 -4.63 12.36 -3.62
C LYS A 27 -4.68 11.20 -2.62
N TYR A 28 -4.86 9.97 -3.11
CA TYR A 28 -4.84 8.77 -2.28
C TYR A 28 -3.51 8.62 -1.53
N ILE A 29 -2.37 8.74 -2.24
CA ILE A 29 -1.03 8.66 -1.64
C ILE A 29 -0.84 9.72 -0.56
N VAL A 30 -1.21 10.98 -0.85
CA VAL A 30 -1.05 12.09 0.10
C VAL A 30 -1.89 11.86 1.35
N ALA A 31 -3.16 11.46 1.21
CA ALA A 31 -4.04 11.17 2.34
C ALA A 31 -3.49 10.05 3.24
N HIS A 32 -2.86 9.03 2.65
CA HIS A 32 -2.35 7.88 3.39
C HIS A 32 -0.88 8.03 3.82
N LYS A 33 -0.15 9.05 3.34
CA LYS A 33 1.26 9.26 3.66
C LYS A 33 1.50 9.41 5.16
N ALA A 34 0.59 10.07 5.88
CA ALA A 34 0.69 10.24 7.34
C ALA A 34 0.60 8.89 8.07
N LEU A 35 -0.38 8.05 7.72
CA LEU A 35 -0.57 6.70 8.27
C LEU A 35 0.65 5.81 8.00
N VAL A 36 1.11 5.78 6.74
CA VAL A 36 2.27 4.98 6.34
C VAL A 36 3.56 5.51 6.98
N SER A 37 3.66 6.82 7.25
CA SER A 37 4.79 7.38 7.99
C SER A 37 4.79 6.94 9.45
N ALA A 38 3.63 6.94 10.11
CA ALA A 38 3.50 6.49 11.49
C ALA A 38 3.95 5.02 11.66
N ILE A 39 3.41 4.08 10.88
CA ILE A 39 3.76 2.65 11.01
C ILE A 39 5.24 2.36 10.71
N ARG A 40 5.88 3.16 9.84
CA ARG A 40 7.33 3.05 9.57
C ARG A 40 8.20 3.53 10.73
N ARG A 41 7.68 4.41 11.59
CA ARG A 41 8.40 4.96 12.76
C ARG A 41 8.21 4.11 14.02
N VAL A 42 7.20 3.24 14.07
CA VAL A 42 7.00 2.32 15.20
C VAL A 42 8.21 1.39 15.31
N PRO A 43 8.84 1.22 16.49
CA PRO A 43 9.94 0.28 16.69
C PRO A 43 9.54 -1.17 16.37
N THR A 44 10.52 -2.00 16.01
CA THR A 44 10.27 -3.38 15.61
C THR A 44 9.75 -4.23 16.77
N GLU A 45 10.21 -3.96 17.98
CA GLU A 45 9.84 -4.64 19.22
C GLU A 45 8.35 -4.44 19.52
N VAL A 46 7.85 -3.22 19.31
CA VAL A 46 6.43 -2.89 19.50
C VAL A 46 5.57 -3.62 18.48
N ILE A 47 5.99 -3.69 17.21
CA ILE A 47 5.26 -4.43 16.18
C ILE A 47 5.27 -5.94 16.49
N ALA A 48 6.39 -6.49 16.94
CA ALA A 48 6.50 -7.89 17.33
C ALA A 48 5.58 -8.23 18.52
N GLU A 49 5.49 -7.35 19.52
CA GLU A 49 4.54 -7.52 20.63
C GLU A 49 3.09 -7.47 20.14
N ILE A 50 2.74 -6.54 19.24
CA ILE A 50 1.40 -6.52 18.63
C ILE A 50 1.10 -7.84 17.93
N PHE A 51 2.06 -8.37 17.15
CA PHE A 51 1.88 -9.65 16.46
C PHE A 51 1.67 -10.81 17.43
N LEU A 52 2.45 -10.88 18.51
CA LEU A 52 2.27 -11.86 19.58
C LEU A 52 0.85 -11.84 20.12
N GLN A 53 0.31 -10.65 20.38
CA GLN A 53 -1.06 -10.48 20.88
C GLN A 53 -2.10 -10.91 19.84
N CYS A 54 -1.90 -10.56 18.57
CA CYS A 54 -2.81 -10.97 17.50
C CYS A 54 -2.81 -12.49 17.27
N LEU A 55 -1.64 -13.12 17.38
CA LEU A 55 -1.46 -14.55 17.14
C LEU A 55 -1.95 -15.43 18.30
N ARG A 56 -2.12 -14.87 19.50
CA ARG A 56 -2.66 -15.60 20.66
C ARG A 56 -4.04 -16.17 20.34
N GLY A 57 -4.11 -17.50 20.31
CA GLY A 57 -5.33 -18.24 19.97
C GLY A 57 -5.70 -18.24 18.48
N ARG A 58 -4.88 -17.64 17.60
CA ARG A 58 -5.13 -17.54 16.15
C ARG A 58 -3.84 -17.65 15.32
N PRO A 59 -3.04 -18.73 15.43
CA PRO A 59 -1.74 -18.84 14.73
C PRO A 59 -1.86 -18.73 13.19
N MET A 60 -3.03 -19.08 12.64
CA MET A 60 -3.31 -19.04 11.20
C MET A 60 -3.25 -17.64 10.57
N ILE A 61 -3.19 -16.55 11.36
CA ILE A 61 -3.09 -15.19 10.82
C ILE A 61 -1.63 -14.78 10.50
N SER A 62 -0.62 -15.56 10.92
CA SER A 62 0.79 -15.22 10.68
C SER A 62 1.12 -14.97 9.19
N PRO A 63 0.65 -15.79 8.23
CA PRO A 63 0.83 -15.51 6.79
C PRO A 63 0.17 -14.20 6.33
N HIS A 64 -0.94 -13.80 6.96
CA HIS A 64 -1.63 -12.55 6.64
C HIS A 64 -0.81 -11.34 7.08
N LEU A 65 -0.21 -11.40 8.28
CA LEU A 65 0.69 -10.36 8.78
C LEU A 65 1.95 -10.24 7.89
N ALA A 66 2.52 -11.37 7.48
CA ALA A 66 3.66 -11.41 6.57
C ALA A 66 3.33 -10.92 5.14
N ALA A 67 2.05 -10.92 4.72
CA ALA A 67 1.63 -10.45 3.41
C ALA A 67 1.53 -8.92 3.29
N ILE A 68 1.40 -8.19 4.41
CA ILE A 68 1.12 -6.75 4.41
C ILE A 68 2.27 -5.93 3.82
N CYS A 69 3.50 -6.14 4.30
CA CYS A 69 4.68 -5.47 3.73
C CYS A 69 5.97 -6.22 4.04
N ARG A 70 7.07 -5.86 3.34
CA ARG A 70 8.39 -6.49 3.53
C ARG A 70 8.89 -6.41 4.97
N ARG A 71 8.64 -5.28 5.64
CA ARG A 71 9.04 -5.07 7.03
C ARG A 71 8.32 -6.05 7.96
N TRP A 72 7.00 -6.16 7.84
CA TRP A 72 6.20 -7.08 8.65
C TRP A 72 6.58 -8.54 8.40
N ARG A 73 6.81 -8.89 7.12
CA ARG A 73 7.36 -10.20 6.73
C ARG A 73 8.67 -10.51 7.45
N SER A 74 9.62 -9.56 7.46
CA SER A 74 10.88 -9.73 8.16
C SER A 74 10.65 -9.94 9.66
N ILE A 75 9.76 -9.17 10.30
CA ILE A 75 9.49 -9.32 11.73
C ILE A 75 8.92 -10.70 12.05
N VAL A 76 7.96 -11.19 11.25
CA VAL A 76 7.38 -12.52 11.40
C VAL A 76 8.44 -13.61 11.29
N PHE A 77 9.34 -13.55 10.31
CA PHE A 77 10.33 -14.62 10.12
C PHE A 77 11.61 -14.48 10.95
N SER A 78 11.96 -13.28 11.41
CA SER A 78 13.17 -13.03 12.19
C SER A 78 12.95 -13.12 13.71
N SER A 79 11.70 -13.05 14.17
CA SER A 79 11.36 -13.13 15.60
C SER A 79 10.96 -14.56 15.95
N PRO A 80 11.74 -15.31 16.74
CA PRO A 80 11.36 -16.67 17.16
C PRO A 80 10.13 -16.71 18.09
N ARG A 81 9.60 -15.54 18.47
CA ARG A 81 8.41 -15.40 19.32
C ARG A 81 7.12 -15.29 18.50
N VAL A 82 7.21 -14.76 17.27
CA VAL A 82 6.08 -14.51 16.35
C VAL A 82 5.98 -15.66 15.36
#